data_AF-A0A8G2A5D7-F1
#
_entry.id   AF-A0A8G2A5D7-F1
#
_cell.length_a   1.000
_cell.length_b   1.000
_cell.length_c   1.000
_cell.angle_alpha   90.00
_cell.angle_beta   90.00
_cell.angle_gamma   90.00
#
_symmetry.space_group_name_H-M   'P 1'
#
loop_
_entity.id
_entity.type
_entity.pdbx_description
1 polymer ?
#
loop_
_entity_poly.entity_id
_entity_poly.type
_entity_poly.pdbx_seq_one_letter_code
_entity_poly.pdbx_strand_id
1 'polypeptide(L)'
;MINFEQHKNIVEDFVEQYYPLAQSLMLDSYIDPEAYYSNYQMLLEAMNKLPEHPECFLEWLLEEDAALYINMMELVVIARTIHNVFEQVTP
;
A
#
# COMPACT_ATOMS: atom_id res chain seq x y z
N MET A 1 -6.67 21.33 -1.52
CA MET A 1 -7.49 20.18 -1.07
C MET A 1 -7.95 19.45 -2.32
N ILE A 2 -7.54 18.20 -2.48
CA ILE A 2 -7.91 17.36 -3.63
C ILE A 2 -9.37 16.91 -3.43
N ASN A 3 -10.18 16.85 -4.49
CA ASN A 3 -11.55 16.32 -4.37
C ASN A 3 -11.56 14.78 -4.37
N PHE A 4 -12.71 14.16 -4.08
CA PHE A 4 -12.80 12.70 -3.97
C PHE A 4 -12.38 11.98 -5.26
N GLU A 5 -12.86 12.43 -6.41
CA GLU A 5 -12.54 11.81 -7.70
C GLU A 5 -11.06 11.91 -8.06
N GLN A 6 -10.44 13.07 -7.85
CA GLN A 6 -9.01 13.25 -8.07
C GLN A 6 -8.19 12.38 -7.11
N HIS A 7 -8.63 12.21 -5.87
CA HIS A 7 -7.96 11.35 -4.91
C HIS A 7 -8.13 9.86 -5.28
N LYS A 8 -9.31 9.46 -5.78
CA LYS A 8 -9.57 8.13 -6.33
C LYS A 8 -8.58 7.77 -7.44
N ASN A 9 -8.41 8.64 -8.43
CA ASN A 9 -7.49 8.39 -9.55
C ASN A 9 -6.04 8.20 -9.08
N ILE A 10 -5.60 8.97 -8.07
CA ILE A 10 -4.26 8.81 -7.47
C ILE A 10 -4.13 7.45 -6.78
N VAL A 11 -5.17 7.01 -6.06
CA VAL A 11 -5.19 5.69 -5.41
C VAL A 11 -5.25 4.57 -6.44
N GLU A 12 -5.99 4.75 -7.53
CA GLU A 12 -6.07 3.80 -8.64
C GLU A 12 -4.71 3.60 -9.31
N ASP A 13 -4.04 4.69 -9.72
CA ASP A 13 -2.69 4.65 -10.29
C ASP A 13 -1.70 3.98 -9.33
N PHE A 14 -1.79 4.32 -8.03
CA PHE A 14 -0.95 3.73 -7.00
C PHE A 14 -1.18 2.22 -6.86
N VAL A 15 -2.43 1.79 -6.79
CA VAL A 15 -2.79 0.38 -6.66
C VAL A 15 -2.33 -0.40 -7.90
N GLU A 16 -2.62 0.10 -9.12
CA GLU A 16 -2.20 -0.57 -10.35
C GLU A 16 -0.67 -0.75 -10.41
N GLN A 17 0.08 0.27 -9.99
CA GLN A 17 1.53 0.24 -10.02
C GLN A 17 2.14 -0.67 -8.93
N TYR A 18 1.62 -0.66 -7.71
CA TYR A 18 2.29 -1.25 -6.55
C TYR A 18 1.65 -2.54 -6.02
N TYR A 19 0.43 -2.88 -6.41
CA TYR A 19 -0.22 -4.11 -5.99
C TYR A 19 0.57 -5.38 -6.35
N PRO A 20 1.16 -5.53 -7.56
CA PRO A 20 2.01 -6.69 -7.88
C PRO A 20 3.26 -6.80 -6.99
N LEU A 21 3.88 -5.66 -6.66
CA LEU A 21 5.05 -5.62 -5.77
C LEU A 21 4.69 -6.04 -4.34
N ALA A 22 3.55 -5.59 -3.83
CA ALA A 22 3.11 -5.98 -2.49
C ALA A 22 2.73 -7.46 -2.42
N GLN A 23 2.07 -7.99 -3.46
CA GLN A 23 1.78 -9.42 -3.55
C GLN A 23 3.07 -10.26 -3.63
N SER A 24 4.09 -9.80 -4.37
CA SER A 24 5.37 -10.51 -4.40
C SER A 24 6.04 -10.55 -3.03
N LEU A 25 5.97 -9.48 -2.24
CA LEU A 25 6.48 -9.48 -0.86
C LEU A 25 5.79 -10.50 0.05
N MET A 26 4.52 -10.84 -0.20
CA MET A 26 3.82 -11.89 0.56
C MET A 26 4.27 -13.31 0.17
N LEU A 27 4.75 -13.49 -1.06
CA LEU A 27 5.16 -14.79 -1.61
C LEU A 27 6.67 -15.04 -1.43
N ASP A 28 7.50 -14.02 -1.63
CA ASP A 28 8.96 -14.08 -1.74
C ASP A 28 9.68 -14.07 -0.40
N SER A 29 9.08 -14.68 0.62
CA SER A 29 9.60 -14.77 2.00
C SER A 29 11.03 -15.32 2.14
N TYR A 30 11.68 -15.83 1.06
CA TYR A 30 12.95 -16.55 1.14
C TYR A 30 13.99 -16.34 0.01
N ILE A 31 13.77 -15.50 -1.01
CA ILE A 31 14.67 -15.54 -2.19
C ILE A 31 15.90 -14.63 -2.09
N ASP A 32 15.85 -13.53 -1.35
CA ASP A 32 17.03 -12.71 -1.05
C ASP A 32 16.63 -11.66 0.00
N PRO A 33 17.19 -11.68 1.23
CA PRO A 33 16.86 -10.70 2.26
C PRO A 33 17.10 -9.24 1.84
N GLU A 34 18.13 -8.98 1.01
CA GLU A 34 18.45 -7.62 0.55
C GLU A 34 17.41 -7.13 -0.46
N ALA A 35 17.06 -7.97 -1.44
CA ALA A 35 15.98 -7.67 -2.38
C ALA A 35 14.62 -7.49 -1.69
N TYR A 36 14.31 -8.35 -0.70
CA TYR A 36 13.08 -8.24 0.08
C TYR A 36 12.99 -6.91 0.83
N TYR A 37 14.07 -6.54 1.53
CA TYR A 37 14.12 -5.26 2.25
C TYR A 37 14.06 -4.06 1.28
N SER A 38 14.77 -4.12 0.16
CA SER A 38 14.76 -3.06 -0.86
C SER A 38 13.36 -2.87 -1.46
N ASN A 39 12.68 -3.95 -1.84
CA ASN A 39 11.31 -3.91 -2.37
C ASN A 39 10.32 -3.35 -1.34
N TYR A 40 10.47 -3.75 -0.06
CA TYR A 40 9.67 -3.20 1.02
C TYR A 40 9.92 -1.69 1.21
N GLN A 41 11.18 -1.22 1.16
CA GLN A 41 11.50 0.22 1.22
C GLN A 41 10.89 0.99 0.05
N MET A 42 10.95 0.44 -1.17
CA MET A 42 10.31 1.05 -2.35
C MET A 42 8.79 1.22 -2.16
N LEU A 43 8.11 0.20 -1.64
CA LEU A 43 6.68 0.27 -1.33
C LEU A 43 6.39 1.34 -0.26
N LEU A 44 7.17 1.36 0.82
CA LEU A 44 7.00 2.32 1.91
C LEU A 44 7.22 3.76 1.46
N GLU A 45 8.23 4.02 0.64
CA GLU A 45 8.49 5.33 0.04
C GLU A 45 7.33 5.80 -0.85
N ALA A 46 6.74 4.90 -1.63
CA ALA A 46 5.60 5.22 -2.48
C ALA A 46 4.36 5.55 -1.64
N MET A 47 4.08 4.76 -0.60
CA MET A 47 2.98 5.02 0.34
C MET A 47 3.13 6.37 1.05
N ASN A 48 4.35 6.74 1.46
CA ASN A 48 4.62 8.02 2.12
C ASN A 48 4.46 9.25 1.21
N LYS A 49 4.37 9.05 -0.12
CA LYS A 49 4.13 10.12 -1.10
C LYS A 49 2.66 10.28 -1.46
N LEU A 50 1.79 9.39 -0.98
CA LEU A 50 0.35 9.54 -1.18
C LEU A 50 -0.14 10.82 -0.48
N PRO A 51 -1.04 11.58 -1.11
CA PRO A 51 -1.63 12.75 -0.47
C PRO A 51 -2.43 12.33 0.76
N GLU A 52 -2.57 13.24 1.73
CA GLU A 52 -3.54 13.07 2.80
C GLU A 52 -4.95 12.87 2.20
N HIS A 53 -5.67 11.88 2.71
CA HIS A 53 -7.02 11.59 2.25
C HIS A 53 -8.00 12.65 2.76
N PRO A 54 -8.96 13.09 1.94
CA PRO A 54 -10.08 13.89 2.42
C PRO A 54 -10.82 13.19 3.57
N GLU A 55 -11.50 13.96 4.42
CA GLU A 55 -12.42 13.40 5.41
C GLU A 55 -13.49 12.54 4.70
N CYS A 56 -13.82 11.40 5.29
CA CYS A 56 -14.78 10.42 4.75
C CYS A 56 -14.42 9.80 3.39
N PHE A 57 -13.19 9.98 2.88
CA PHE A 57 -12.78 9.45 1.58
C PHE A 57 -12.89 7.92 1.50
N LEU A 58 -12.50 7.21 2.57
CA LEU A 58 -12.49 5.75 2.57
C LEU A 58 -13.91 5.16 2.59
N GLU A 59 -14.83 5.76 3.33
CA GLU A 59 -16.24 5.39 3.30
C GLU A 59 -16.84 5.62 1.92
N TRP A 60 -16.56 6.78 1.31
CA TRP A 60 -17.00 7.08 -0.04
C TRP A 60 -16.39 6.12 -1.08
N LEU A 61 -15.09 5.81 -0.98
CA LEU A 61 -14.40 4.91 -1.90
C LEU A 61 -14.97 3.49 -1.81
N LEU A 62 -15.33 3.02 -0.62
CA LEU A 62 -15.97 1.72 -0.44
C LEU A 62 -17.32 1.63 -1.16
N GLU A 63 -18.11 2.70 -1.14
CA GLU A 63 -19.42 2.76 -1.81
C GLU A 63 -19.27 2.89 -3.34
N GLU A 64 -18.32 3.71 -3.80
CA GLU A 64 -18.11 4.02 -5.21
C GLU A 64 -17.33 2.92 -5.95
N ASP A 65 -16.29 2.37 -5.32
CA ASP A 65 -15.40 1.37 -5.89
C ASP A 65 -14.82 0.44 -4.82
N ALA A 66 -15.64 -0.53 -4.41
CA ALA A 66 -15.26 -1.51 -3.38
C ALA A 66 -14.01 -2.33 -3.76
N ALA A 67 -13.76 -2.56 -5.06
CA ALA A 67 -12.59 -3.32 -5.50
C ALA A 67 -11.30 -2.53 -5.27
N LEU A 68 -11.29 -1.25 -5.66
CA LEU A 68 -10.16 -0.37 -5.41
C LEU A 68 -9.90 -0.18 -3.90
N TYR A 69 -10.97 -0.02 -3.11
CA TYR A 69 -10.87 0.03 -1.64
C TYR A 69 -10.19 -1.23 -1.07
N ILE A 70 -10.65 -2.42 -1.47
CA ILE A 70 -10.09 -3.69 -0.98
C ILE A 70 -8.61 -3.80 -1.32
N ASN A 71 -8.23 -3.52 -2.57
CA ASN A 71 -6.83 -3.59 -3.00
C ASN A 71 -5.93 -2.62 -2.22
N MET A 72 -6.41 -1.40 -1.96
CA MET A 72 -5.70 -0.43 -1.13
C MET A 72 -5.53 -0.92 0.31
N MET A 73 -6.58 -1.49 0.90
CA MET A 73 -6.53 -2.02 2.27
C MET A 73 -5.58 -3.22 2.38
N GLU A 74 -5.56 -4.10 1.38
CA GLU A 74 -4.61 -5.20 1.32
C GLU A 74 -3.16 -4.71 1.28
N LEU A 75 -2.86 -3.72 0.42
CA LEU A 75 -1.54 -3.06 0.36
C LEU A 75 -1.10 -2.52 1.73
N VAL A 76 -2.00 -1.82 2.42
CA VAL A 76 -1.72 -1.28 3.77
C VAL A 76 -1.46 -2.40 4.78
N VAL A 77 -2.23 -3.49 4.73
CA VAL A 77 -2.05 -4.64 5.63
C VAL A 77 -0.72 -5.34 5.37
N ILE A 78 -0.33 -5.54 4.11
CA ILE A 78 0.95 -6.13 3.73
C ILE A 78 2.10 -5.28 4.27
N ALA A 79 2.11 -3.98 3.97
CA ALA A 79 3.16 -3.07 4.44
C ALA A 79 3.29 -3.07 5.97
N ARG A 80 2.16 -2.99 6.69
CA ARG A 80 2.15 -3.04 8.17
C ARG A 80 2.63 -4.38 8.73
N THR A 81 2.25 -5.48 8.10
CA THR A 81 2.68 -6.82 8.52
C THR A 81 4.19 -6.94 8.43
N ILE A 82 4.76 -6.51 7.31
CA ILE A 82 6.20 -6.53 7.08
C ILE A 82 6.92 -5.57 8.04
N HIS A 83 6.39 -4.37 8.25
CA HIS A 83 6.93 -3.41 9.22
C HIS A 83 7.04 -4.01 10.62
N ASN A 84 5.96 -4.62 11.12
CA ASN A 84 5.91 -5.22 12.45
C ASN A 84 6.92 -6.36 12.59
N VAL A 85 7.12 -7.17 11.53
CA VAL A 85 8.15 -8.21 11.53
C VAL A 85 9.54 -7.59 11.70
N PHE A 86 9.85 -6.52 10.96
CA PHE A 86 11.14 -5.83 11.10
C PHE A 86 11.32 -5.16 12.46
N GLU A 87 10.29 -4.53 13.02
CA GLU A 87 10.35 -3.95 14.36
C GLU A 87 10.60 -5.02 15.44
N GLN A 88 9.99 -6.21 15.31
CA GLN A 88 10.15 -7.30 16.28
C GLN A 88 11.54 -7.96 16.26
N VAL A 89 12.25 -7.90 15.14
CA VAL A 89 13.60 -8.52 15.00
C VAL A 89 14.75 -7.52 15.16
N THR A 90 14.45 -6.23 15.33
CA THR A 90 15.45 -5.20 15.61
C THR A 90 15.76 -5.22 17.12
N PRO A 91 17.02 -5.47 17.55
CA PRO A 91 17.41 -5.55 18.97
C PRO A 91 17.19 -4.26 19.78
#